data_AF-A0A948RUV9-F1
#
_entry.id   AF-A0A948RUV9-F1
#
_cell.length_a   1.000
_cell.length_b   1.000
_cell.length_c   1.000
_cell.angle_alpha   90.00
_cell.angle_beta   90.00
_cell.angle_gamma   90.00
#
_symmetry.space_group_name_H-M   'P 1'
#
loop_
_entity.id
_entity.type
_entity.pdbx_description
1 polymer ?
#
loop_
_entity_poly.entity_id
_entity_poly.type
_entity_poly.pdbx_seq_one_letter_code
_entity_poly.pdbx_strand_id
1 'polypeptide(L)'
;MRCDQVKAILDTYNSGVCAPEEARLIEQHLKQCDLCRAEARERRRIINFLHDFGESDPPDGFHARVLLAAERKIMFDRESLFESLLRPLEWWRVAGRGLRAATLAASALGVILGGLMGSQLFNAPPGASTEGVNDERGVAQLLYGEDCLGASPEGSLLESYLALVADLAAQERER
;
A
#
# COMPACT_ATOMS: atom_id res chain seq x y z
N MET A 1 -15.49 24.65 14.63
CA MET A 1 -14.43 23.77 15.15
C MET A 1 -14.07 24.17 16.58
N ARG A 2 -13.75 23.23 17.46
CA ARG A 2 -13.35 23.52 18.86
C ARG A 2 -11.85 23.82 18.94
N CYS A 3 -11.43 24.60 19.94
CA CYS A 3 -10.02 24.96 20.14
C CYS A 3 -9.11 23.73 20.23
N ASP A 4 -9.51 22.70 20.98
CA ASP A 4 -8.70 21.48 21.17
C ASP A 4 -8.47 20.73 19.84
N GLN A 5 -9.49 20.72 18.98
CA GLN A 5 -9.39 20.10 17.66
C GLN A 5 -8.43 20.90 16.76
N VAL A 6 -8.51 22.23 16.80
CA VAL A 6 -7.61 23.11 16.03
C VAL A 6 -6.17 22.94 16.49
N LYS A 7 -5.92 22.91 17.80
CA LYS A 7 -4.58 22.72 18.37
C LYS A 7 -3.94 21.40 17.96
N ALA A 8 -4.74 20.32 17.89
CA ALA A 8 -4.26 19.00 17.50
C ALA A 8 -3.73 18.94 16.06
N ILE A 9 -4.25 19.78 15.17
CA ILE A 9 -3.90 19.78 13.73
C ILE A 9 -3.18 21.04 13.27
N LEU A 10 -2.79 21.91 14.22
CA LEU A 10 -2.23 23.23 13.93
C LEU A 10 -0.85 23.14 13.28
N ASP A 11 -0.07 22.13 13.64
CA ASP A 11 1.24 21.87 13.04
C ASP A 11 1.09 21.40 11.59
N THR A 12 0.15 20.49 11.32
CA THR A 12 -0.20 20.05 9.96
C THR A 12 -0.65 21.22 9.09
N TYR A 13 -1.48 22.13 9.64
CA TYR A 13 -1.88 23.36 8.98
C TYR A 13 -0.69 24.30 8.69
N ASN A 14 0.20 24.49 9.66
CA ASN A 14 1.36 25.35 9.49
C ASN A 14 2.39 24.80 8.49
N SER A 15 2.50 23.48 8.38
CA SER A 15 3.35 22.79 7.41
C SER A 15 2.69 22.65 6.02
N GLY A 16 1.44 23.11 5.84
CA GLY A 16 0.75 23.10 4.54
C GLY A 16 0.28 21.72 4.07
N VAL A 17 0.25 20.72 4.95
CA VAL A 17 -0.09 19.31 4.63
C VAL A 17 -1.51 18.91 5.03
N CYS A 18 -2.34 19.85 5.48
CA CYS A 18 -3.74 19.60 5.82
C CYS A 18 -4.63 19.52 4.57
N ALA A 19 -5.74 18.79 4.65
CA ALA A 19 -6.71 18.76 3.55
C ALA A 19 -7.37 20.15 3.36
N PRO A 20 -7.81 20.51 2.13
CA PRO A 20 -8.36 21.85 1.84
C PRO A 20 -9.57 22.22 2.72
N GLU A 21 -10.44 21.26 3.00
CA GLU A 21 -11.62 21.49 3.85
C GLU A 21 -11.21 21.73 5.32
N GLU A 22 -10.22 20.99 5.81
CA GLU A 22 -9.67 21.19 7.16
C GLU A 22 -9.01 22.57 7.27
N ALA A 23 -8.21 22.97 6.27
CA ALA A 23 -7.61 24.29 6.22
C ALA A 23 -8.66 25.41 6.32
N ARG A 24 -9.77 25.28 5.58
CA ARG A 24 -10.87 26.25 5.62
C ARG A 24 -11.52 26.36 6.99
N LEU A 25 -11.77 25.23 7.65
CA LEU A 25 -12.34 25.18 8.99
C LEU A 25 -11.41 25.80 10.04
N ILE A 26 -10.11 25.55 9.92
CA ILE A 26 -9.08 26.15 10.78
C ILE A 26 -9.04 27.67 10.56
N GLU A 27 -8.97 28.14 9.31
CA GLU A 27 -8.96 29.56 8.98
C GLU A 27 -10.19 30.30 9.52
N GLN A 28 -11.37 29.69 9.40
CA GLN A 28 -12.59 30.23 9.98
C GLN A 28 -12.47 30.36 11.51
N HIS A 29 -11.90 29.36 12.18
CA HIS A 29 -11.68 29.41 13.62
C HIS A 29 -10.63 30.47 14.00
N LEU A 30 -9.51 30.57 13.28
CA LEU A 30 -8.45 31.55 13.54
C LEU A 30 -8.96 33.00 13.38
N LYS A 31 -9.96 33.24 12.53
CA LYS A 31 -10.65 34.54 12.41
C LYS A 31 -11.44 34.92 13.67
N GLN A 32 -11.88 33.94 14.47
CA GLN A 32 -12.76 34.14 15.62
C GLN A 32 -12.06 33.94 16.97
N CYS A 33 -10.95 33.21 17.03
CA CYS A 33 -10.24 32.90 18.27
C CYS A 33 -8.81 33.48 18.27
N ASP A 34 -8.58 34.49 19.11
CA ASP A 34 -7.26 35.14 19.24
C ASP A 34 -6.20 34.24 19.87
N LEU A 35 -6.60 33.36 20.82
CA LEU A 35 -5.68 32.41 21.46
C LEU A 35 -5.10 31.43 20.43
N CYS A 36 -5.96 30.80 19.62
CA CYS A 36 -5.52 29.89 18.57
C CYS A 36 -4.74 30.61 17.48
N ARG A 37 -5.06 31.88 17.19
CA ARG A 37 -4.29 32.71 16.25
C ARG A 37 -2.89 33.01 16.74
N ALA A 38 -2.73 33.36 18.02
CA ALA A 38 -1.43 33.58 18.64
C ALA A 38 -0.59 32.31 18.62
N GLU A 39 -1.18 31.18 18.99
CA GLU A 39 -0.52 29.86 18.99
C GLU A 39 -0.08 29.43 17.58
N ALA A 40 -0.94 29.64 16.57
CA ALA A 40 -0.62 29.33 15.17
C ALA A 40 0.58 30.15 14.68
N ARG A 41 0.61 31.45 15.02
CA ARG A 41 1.72 32.35 14.67
C ARG A 41 3.03 31.93 15.33
N GLU A 42 3.00 31.57 16.61
CA GLU A 42 4.20 31.16 17.33
C GLU A 42 4.80 29.89 16.73
N ARG A 43 3.98 28.86 16.53
CA ARG A 43 4.40 27.61 15.87
C ARG A 43 4.96 27.87 14.46
N ARG A 44 4.31 28.74 13.68
CA ARG A 44 4.78 29.11 12.35
C ARG A 44 6.14 29.83 12.37
N ARG A 45 6.41 30.67 13.37
CA ARG A 45 7.74 31.29 13.52
C ARG A 45 8.82 30.25 13.76
N ILE A 46 8.56 29.24 14.59
CA ILE A 46 9.51 28.16 14.87
C ILE A 46 9.78 27.35 13.60
N ILE A 47 8.74 26.99 12.85
CA ILE A 47 8.88 26.26 11.58
C ILE A 47 9.71 27.06 10.58
N ASN A 48 9.41 28.35 10.41
CA ASN A 48 10.17 29.21 9.51
C ASN A 48 11.63 29.35 9.94
N PHE A 49 11.90 29.50 11.25
CA PHE A 49 13.26 29.56 11.77
C PHE A 49 14.05 28.27 11.49
N LEU A 50 13.42 27.11 11.58
CA LEU A 50 14.04 25.83 11.23
C LEU A 50 14.31 25.71 9.72
N HIS A 51 13.40 26.24 8.89
CA HIS A 51 13.59 26.27 7.44
C HIS A 51 14.74 27.21 7.04
N ASP A 52 14.93 28.32 7.75
CA ASP A 52 16.01 29.28 7.52
C ASP A 52 17.41 28.72 7.84
N PHE A 53 17.49 27.65 8.63
CA PHE A 53 18.76 26.98 8.95
C PHE A 53 19.40 26.29 7.73
N GLY A 54 18.64 26.12 6.64
CA GLY A 54 19.11 25.47 5.42
C GLY A 54 19.23 23.97 5.55
N GLU A 55 19.34 23.30 4.41
CA GLU A 55 19.60 21.87 4.36
C GLU A 55 21.10 21.62 4.49
N SER A 56 21.50 20.79 5.46
CA SER A 56 22.88 20.36 5.62
C SER A 56 23.08 19.01 4.92
N ASP A 57 24.19 18.86 4.19
CA ASP A 57 24.55 17.56 3.64
C ASP A 57 24.70 16.52 4.76
N PRO A 58 24.09 15.33 4.61
CA PRO A 58 24.25 14.27 5.59
C PRO A 58 25.71 13.79 5.62
N PRO A 59 26.21 13.31 6.78
CA PRO A 59 27.58 12.80 6.88
C PRO A 59 27.86 11.66 5.89
N ASP A 60 29.11 11.54 5.47
CA ASP A 60 29.53 10.48 4.54
C ASP A 60 29.04 9.09 4.99
N GLY A 61 28.49 8.36 4.01
CA GLY A 61 27.95 7.01 4.21
C GLY A 61 26.66 6.93 5.04
N PHE A 62 26.01 8.05 5.40
CA PHE A 62 24.75 8.04 6.14
C PHE A 62 23.66 7.23 5.43
N HIS A 63 23.46 7.48 4.12
CA HIS A 63 22.47 6.75 3.32
C HIS A 63 22.72 5.23 3.34
N ALA A 64 23.98 4.81 3.15
CA ALA A 64 24.36 3.40 3.19
C ALA A 64 24.06 2.77 4.56
N ARG A 65 24.35 3.48 5.66
CA ARG A 65 24.01 3.00 7.02
C ARG A 65 22.51 2.87 7.24
N VAL A 66 21.71 3.81 6.74
CA VAL A 66 20.24 3.79 6.85
C VAL A 66 19.66 2.63 6.03
N LEU A 67 20.11 2.45 4.79
CA LEU A 67 19.71 1.33 3.93
C LEU A 67 20.02 -0.02 4.59
N LEU A 68 21.25 -0.22 5.08
CA LEU A 68 21.65 -1.45 5.79
C LEU A 68 20.87 -1.67 7.09
N ALA A 69 20.42 -0.61 7.76
CA ALA A 69 19.57 -0.72 8.95
C ALA A 69 18.13 -1.10 8.58
N ALA A 70 17.58 -0.52 7.51
CA ALA A 70 16.24 -0.83 7.01
C ALA A 70 16.15 -2.27 6.51
N GLU A 71 17.12 -2.74 5.73
CA GLU A 71 17.19 -4.11 5.22
C GLU A 71 17.23 -5.14 6.36
N ARG A 72 18.04 -4.89 7.40
CA ARG A 72 18.08 -5.77 8.58
C ARG A 72 16.73 -5.85 9.29
N LYS A 73 15.99 -4.74 9.38
CA LYS A 73 14.68 -4.73 10.02
C LYS A 73 13.65 -5.55 9.22
N ILE A 74 13.68 -5.46 7.89
CA ILE A 74 12.82 -6.25 7.00
C ILE A 74 13.17 -7.74 7.10
N MET A 75 14.46 -8.10 7.18
CA MET A 75 14.89 -9.49 7.37
C MET A 75 14.43 -10.06 8.70
N PHE A 76 14.58 -9.32 9.80
CA PHE A 76 14.17 -9.76 11.14
C PHE A 76 12.65 -9.98 11.22
N ASP A 77 11.86 -9.13 10.55
CA ASP A 77 10.41 -9.26 10.50
C ASP A 77 9.97 -10.49 9.67
N ARG A 78 10.70 -10.82 8.59
CA ARG A 78 10.46 -12.06 7.82
C ARG A 78 10.75 -13.32 8.62
N GLU A 79 11.80 -13.34 9.44
CA GLU A 79 12.07 -14.48 10.33
C GLU A 79 10.99 -14.64 11.39
N SER A 80 10.49 -13.54 11.95
CA SER A 80 9.34 -13.54 12.87
C SER A 80 8.06 -14.09 12.21
N LEU A 81 7.78 -13.70 10.97
CA LEU A 81 6.65 -14.23 10.21
C LEU A 81 6.82 -15.73 9.93
N PHE A 82 8.03 -16.19 9.58
CA PHE A 82 8.31 -17.59 9.34
C PHE A 82 8.18 -18.44 10.62
N GLU A 83 8.63 -17.93 11.78
CA GLU A 83 8.38 -18.57 13.08
C GLU A 83 6.87 -18.66 13.39
N SER A 84 6.10 -17.60 13.12
CA SER A 84 4.64 -17.64 13.30
C SER A 84 3.95 -18.65 12.38
N LEU A 85 4.48 -18.84 11.17
CA LEU A 85 3.98 -19.81 10.19
C LEU A 85 4.40 -21.25 10.50
N LEU A 86 5.55 -21.44 11.15
CA LEU A 86 6.08 -22.76 11.54
C LEU A 86 5.64 -23.22 12.94
N ARG A 87 5.16 -22.32 13.80
CA ARG A 87 4.50 -22.66 15.07
C ARG A 87 3.42 -23.74 14.93
N PRO A 88 2.56 -23.72 13.89
CA PRO A 88 1.61 -24.81 13.69
C PRO A 88 2.24 -26.13 13.22
N LEU A 89 3.54 -26.20 12.90
CA LEU A 89 4.22 -27.44 12.55
C LEU A 89 4.83 -28.13 13.77
N GLU A 90 5.17 -27.38 14.82
CA GLU A 90 5.75 -27.93 16.04
C GLU A 90 4.76 -28.76 16.86
N TRP A 91 3.48 -28.34 16.98
CA TRP A 91 2.44 -29.19 17.60
C TRP A 91 2.12 -30.44 16.77
N TRP A 92 2.37 -30.37 15.46
CA TRP A 92 2.20 -31.51 14.56
C TRP A 92 3.20 -32.64 14.86
N ARG A 93 4.39 -32.32 15.41
CA ARG A 93 5.36 -33.32 15.90
C ARG A 93 4.90 -34.04 17.17
N VAL A 94 3.96 -33.48 17.92
CA VAL A 94 3.36 -34.08 19.13
C VAL A 94 2.02 -34.76 18.83
N ALA A 95 1.39 -34.45 17.68
CA ALA A 95 0.14 -35.08 17.25
C ALA A 95 0.29 -36.60 17.00
N GLY A 96 -0.64 -37.39 17.56
CA GLY A 96 -0.68 -38.84 17.38
C GLY A 96 -0.90 -39.27 15.92
N ARG A 97 -0.46 -40.49 15.56
CA ARG A 97 -0.46 -41.01 14.18
C ARG A 97 -1.84 -40.91 13.49
N GLY A 98 -2.93 -41.07 14.23
CA GLY A 98 -4.30 -40.96 13.70
C GLY A 98 -4.69 -39.54 13.26
N LEU A 99 -4.29 -38.51 14.02
CA LEU A 99 -4.61 -37.12 13.70
C LEU A 99 -3.84 -36.66 12.46
N ARG A 100 -2.57 -37.08 12.32
CA ARG A 100 -1.75 -36.81 11.13
C ARG A 100 -2.34 -37.41 9.86
N ALA A 101 -2.83 -38.65 9.94
CA ALA A 101 -3.46 -39.33 8.81
C ALA A 101 -4.75 -38.62 8.37
N ALA A 102 -5.58 -38.19 9.32
CA ALA A 102 -6.80 -37.45 9.02
C ALA A 102 -6.52 -36.09 8.36
N THR A 103 -5.53 -35.34 8.85
CA THR A 103 -5.15 -34.05 8.26
C THR A 103 -4.57 -34.20 6.86
N LEU A 104 -3.72 -35.22 6.62
CA LEU A 104 -3.18 -35.49 5.28
C LEU A 104 -4.28 -35.93 4.30
N ALA A 105 -5.22 -36.75 4.76
CA ALA A 105 -6.36 -37.16 3.95
C ALA A 105 -7.26 -35.96 3.61
N ALA A 106 -7.54 -35.08 4.58
CA ALA A 106 -8.36 -33.88 4.37
C ALA A 106 -7.69 -32.88 3.41
N SER A 107 -6.38 -32.64 3.55
CA SER A 107 -5.65 -31.77 2.62
C SER A 107 -5.55 -32.38 1.22
N ALA A 108 -5.31 -33.69 1.12
CA ALA A 108 -5.30 -34.39 -0.16
C ALA A 108 -6.68 -34.32 -0.84
N LEU A 109 -7.76 -34.51 -0.08
CA LEU A 109 -9.13 -34.35 -0.58
C LEU A 109 -9.38 -32.91 -1.06
N GLY A 110 -8.94 -31.90 -0.31
CA GLY A 110 -9.06 -30.49 -0.73
C GLY A 110 -8.31 -30.19 -2.02
N VAL A 111 -7.07 -30.68 -2.17
CA VAL A 111 -6.28 -30.53 -3.40
C VAL A 111 -6.90 -31.29 -4.57
N ILE A 112 -7.42 -32.50 -4.34
CA ILE A 112 -8.09 -33.31 -5.36
C ILE A 112 -9.40 -32.63 -5.80
N LEU A 113 -10.23 -32.16 -4.87
CA LEU A 113 -11.46 -31.43 -5.21
C LEU A 113 -11.16 -30.11 -5.92
N GLY A 114 -10.18 -29.36 -5.43
CA GLY A 114 -9.73 -28.10 -6.05
C GLY A 114 -9.18 -28.33 -7.46
N GLY A 115 -8.38 -29.38 -7.66
CA GLY A 115 -7.88 -29.78 -8.97
C GLY A 115 -8.99 -30.27 -9.91
N LEU A 116 -9.98 -31.00 -9.39
CA LEU A 116 -11.15 -31.42 -10.17
C LEU A 116 -11.99 -30.21 -10.59
N MET A 117 -12.25 -29.25 -9.71
CA MET A 117 -13.01 -28.04 -10.09
C MET A 117 -12.20 -27.12 -11.02
N GLY A 118 -10.90 -26.95 -10.78
CA GLY A 118 -10.02 -26.15 -11.63
C GLY A 118 -9.81 -26.76 -13.02
N SER A 119 -9.75 -28.09 -13.13
CA SER A 119 -9.61 -28.76 -14.43
C SER A 119 -10.87 -28.65 -15.29
N GLN A 120 -12.06 -28.44 -14.70
CA GLN A 120 -13.28 -28.15 -15.47
C GLN A 120 -13.26 -26.76 -16.11
N LEU A 121 -12.58 -25.78 -15.50
CA LEU A 121 -12.35 -24.47 -16.12
C LEU A 121 -11.35 -24.55 -17.29
N PHE A 122 -10.31 -25.37 -17.17
CA PHE A 122 -9.29 -25.52 -18.22
C PHE A 122 -9.71 -26.45 -19.38
N ASN A 123 -10.55 -27.45 -19.12
CA ASN A 123 -11.02 -28.41 -20.14
C ASN A 123 -12.40 -28.06 -20.72
N ALA A 124 -13.02 -26.94 -20.32
CA ALA A 124 -14.27 -26.50 -20.95
C ALA A 124 -14.02 -26.26 -22.45
N PRO A 125 -14.79 -26.90 -23.36
CA PRO A 125 -14.68 -26.60 -24.79
C PRO A 125 -15.04 -25.12 -25.00
N PRO A 126 -14.28 -24.38 -25.84
CA PRO A 126 -14.54 -22.97 -26.09
C PRO A 126 -15.94 -22.83 -26.70
N GLY A 127 -16.92 -22.45 -25.87
CA GLY A 127 -18.32 -22.28 -26.28
C GLY A 127 -19.39 -22.82 -25.32
N ALA A 128 -19.04 -23.57 -24.28
CA ALA A 128 -20.04 -24.17 -23.38
C ALA A 128 -20.23 -23.41 -22.05
N SER A 129 -20.45 -22.09 -22.10
CA SER A 129 -21.34 -21.31 -21.19
C SER A 129 -21.07 -19.80 -21.29
N THR A 130 -21.77 -19.14 -22.22
CA THR A 130 -22.21 -17.74 -22.07
C THR A 130 -23.51 -17.54 -22.86
N GLU A 131 -24.59 -18.17 -22.41
CA GLU A 131 -25.91 -17.54 -22.59
C GLU A 131 -26.02 -16.49 -21.48
N GLY A 132 -25.64 -15.26 -21.82
CA GLY A 132 -26.02 -14.06 -21.06
C GLY A 132 -24.95 -13.35 -20.24
N VAL A 133 -23.78 -13.00 -20.80
CA VAL A 133 -23.11 -11.70 -20.56
C VAL A 133 -22.32 -11.35 -21.81
N ASN A 134 -22.94 -10.64 -22.76
CA ASN A 134 -22.25 -10.00 -23.88
C ASN A 134 -21.55 -8.72 -23.39
N ASP A 135 -20.56 -8.86 -22.52
CA ASP A 135 -19.65 -7.77 -22.18
C ASP A 135 -18.24 -8.34 -22.02
N GLU A 136 -17.41 -8.15 -23.05
CA GLU A 136 -16.01 -8.60 -23.10
C GLU A 136 -15.17 -8.04 -21.94
N ARG A 137 -15.67 -7.04 -21.23
CA ARG A 137 -15.06 -6.45 -20.02
C ARG A 137 -15.13 -7.39 -18.80
N GLY A 138 -16.18 -8.20 -18.67
CA GLY A 138 -16.39 -9.01 -17.46
C GLY A 138 -15.45 -10.22 -17.35
N VAL A 139 -15.06 -10.80 -18.47
CA VAL A 139 -14.21 -12.00 -18.51
C VAL A 139 -12.73 -11.65 -18.36
N ALA A 140 -12.30 -10.49 -18.86
CA ALA A 140 -10.96 -9.95 -18.63
C ALA A 140 -10.73 -9.62 -17.13
N GLN A 141 -11.75 -9.14 -16.43
CA GLN A 141 -11.66 -8.78 -15.01
C GLN A 141 -11.40 -9.99 -14.08
N LEU A 142 -11.90 -11.18 -14.44
CA LEU A 142 -11.78 -12.39 -13.63
C LEU A 142 -10.51 -13.20 -13.91
N LEU A 143 -9.96 -13.12 -15.12
CA LEU A 143 -8.69 -13.79 -15.48
C LEU A 143 -7.44 -12.95 -15.21
N TYR A 144 -7.56 -11.62 -15.06
CA TYR A 144 -6.46 -10.71 -14.69
C TYR A 144 -6.57 -10.18 -13.24
N GLY A 145 -7.46 -10.76 -12.43
CA GLY A 145 -7.75 -10.34 -11.05
C GLY A 145 -6.63 -10.61 -10.02
N GLU A 146 -5.51 -11.21 -10.42
CA GLU A 146 -4.31 -11.38 -9.57
C GLU A 146 -3.15 -10.43 -9.95
N ASP A 147 -3.37 -9.45 -10.84
CA ASP A 147 -2.44 -8.33 -11.04
C ASP A 147 -2.77 -7.20 -10.06
N CYS A 148 -2.36 -7.37 -8.80
CA CYS A 148 -2.46 -6.37 -7.73
C CYS A 148 -1.67 -5.06 -7.99
N LEU A 149 -1.11 -4.87 -9.19
CA LEU A 149 -0.38 -3.67 -9.61
C LEU A 149 -0.80 -3.14 -11.00
N GLY A 150 -1.77 -3.77 -11.67
CA GLY A 150 -2.13 -3.43 -13.06
C GLY A 150 -3.43 -2.62 -13.23
N ALA A 151 -4.38 -2.71 -12.30
CA ALA A 151 -5.66 -2.01 -12.42
C ALA A 151 -5.58 -0.59 -11.86
N SER A 152 -4.85 0.29 -12.55
CA SER A 152 -4.93 1.71 -12.26
C SER A 152 -6.12 2.33 -13.02
N PRO A 153 -7.00 3.11 -12.36
CA PRO A 153 -8.12 3.75 -13.05
C PRO A 153 -7.63 4.75 -14.12
N GLU A 154 -8.41 4.93 -15.18
CA GLU A 154 -8.14 5.93 -16.22
C GLU A 154 -7.87 7.30 -15.57
N GLY A 155 -6.70 7.89 -15.88
CA GLY A 155 -6.24 9.15 -15.28
C GLY A 155 -5.28 9.01 -14.09
N SER A 156 -4.74 7.82 -13.83
CA SER A 156 -3.71 7.66 -12.78
C SER A 156 -2.33 8.20 -13.21
N LEU A 157 -1.52 8.57 -12.21
CA LEU A 157 -0.15 9.06 -12.40
C LEU A 157 0.74 8.06 -13.16
N LEU A 158 0.51 6.75 -13.01
CA LEU A 158 1.31 5.72 -13.68
C LEU A 158 1.13 5.77 -15.20
N GLU A 159 -0.07 6.08 -15.68
CA GLU A 159 -0.35 6.22 -17.12
C GLU A 159 0.34 7.47 -17.68
N SER A 160 0.27 8.60 -16.94
CA SER A 160 1.01 9.81 -17.31
C SER A 160 2.53 9.60 -17.31
N TYR A 161 3.05 8.78 -16.39
CA TYR A 161 4.48 8.44 -16.33
C TYR A 161 4.88 7.53 -17.49
N LEU A 162 4.12 6.48 -17.78
CA LEU A 162 4.39 5.56 -18.89
C LEU A 162 4.28 6.26 -20.25
N ALA A 163 3.32 7.17 -20.41
CA ALA A 163 3.21 7.99 -21.61
C ALA A 163 4.41 8.92 -21.79
N LEU A 164 4.87 9.58 -20.71
CA LEU A 164 6.07 10.43 -20.75
C LEU A 164 7.33 9.63 -21.10
N VAL A 165 7.50 8.43 -20.52
CA VAL A 165 8.65 7.56 -20.79
C VAL A 165 8.63 7.03 -22.22
N ALA A 166 7.46 6.68 -22.75
CA ALA A 166 7.33 6.25 -24.14
C ALA A 166 7.66 7.37 -25.14
N ASP A 167 7.27 8.61 -24.83
CA ASP A 167 7.57 9.78 -25.66
C ASP A 167 9.07 10.11 -25.65
N LEU A 168 9.71 10.06 -24.48
CA LEU A 168 11.17 10.21 -24.35
C LEU A 168 11.93 9.14 -25.14
N ALA A 169 11.46 7.89 -25.09
CA ALA A 169 12.06 6.79 -25.82
C ALA A 169 11.88 6.91 -27.35
N ALA A 170 10.81 7.56 -27.82
CA ALA A 170 10.61 7.86 -29.23
C ALA A 170 11.55 9.00 -29.69
N GLN A 171 11.71 10.03 -28.87
CA GLN A 171 12.56 11.18 -29.17
C GLN A 171 14.06 10.83 -29.24
N GLU A 172 14.51 9.83 -28.48
CA GLU A 172 15.88 9.30 -28.58
C GLU A 172 16.15 8.51 -29.87
N ARG A 173 15.13 7.93 -30.51
CA ARG A 173 15.32 7.16 -31.77
C ARG A 173 15.41 8.04 -33.02
N GLU A 174 14.95 9.28 -32.94
CA GLU A 174 14.99 10.25 -34.04
C GLU A 174 16.25 11.14 -34.02
N ARG A 175 17.12 10.97 -33.02
CA ARG A 175 18.45 11.59 -32.93
C ARG A 175 19.55 10.64 -33.38
#